data_AF-A0A9N9IC96-F1
#
_entry.id   AF-A0A9N9IC96-F1
#
_cell.length_a   1.000
_cell.length_b   1.000
_cell.length_c   1.000
_cell.angle_alpha   90.00
_cell.angle_beta   90.00
_cell.angle_gamma   90.00
#
_symmetry.space_group_name_H-M   'P 1'
#
loop_
_entity.id
_entity.type
_entity.pdbx_description
1 polymer ?
#
loop_
_entity_poly.entity_id
_entity_poly.type
_entity_poly.pdbx_seq_one_letter_code
_entity_poly.pdbx_strand_id
1 'polypeptide(L)' 'HVPKTLNSVPITTIRKFARKSWRYMDAYDRGLEGRTAEWAVNKYKSHRRLPENIERMMDD' A
#
# COMPACT_ATOMS: atom_id res chain seq x y z
N HIS A 1 -11.32 18.93 18.17
CA HIS A 1 -9.98 19.57 18.23
C HIS A 1 -8.97 18.61 17.61
N VAL A 2 -8.22 19.02 16.60
CA VAL A 2 -7.15 18.18 16.01
C VAL A 2 -6.01 18.11 17.03
N PRO A 3 -5.44 16.93 17.34
CA PRO A 3 -4.32 16.83 18.27
C PRO A 3 -3.18 17.76 17.85
N LYS A 4 -2.62 18.54 18.78
CA LYS A 4 -1.52 19.49 18.51
C LYS A 4 -0.31 18.81 17.84
N THR A 5 -0.11 17.53 18.12
CA THR A 5 0.92 16.68 17.52
C THR A 5 0.71 16.44 16.02
N LEU A 6 -0.52 16.55 15.49
CA LEU A 6 -0.75 16.40 14.06
C LEU A 6 -0.24 17.60 13.26
N ASN A 7 -0.18 18.78 13.88
CA ASN A 7 0.37 19.99 13.25
C ASN A 7 1.90 19.93 13.08
N SER A 8 2.60 19.10 13.85
CA SER A 8 4.05 18.90 13.69
C SER A 8 4.40 17.86 12.62
N VAL A 9 3.41 17.12 12.12
CA VAL A 9 3.62 16.12 11.07
C VAL A 9 3.31 16.76 9.70
N PRO A 10 4.27 16.75 8.76
CA PRO A 10 4.00 17.24 7.41
C PRO A 10 2.85 16.48 6.75
N ILE A 11 1.96 17.20 6.06
CA ILE A 11 0.84 16.60 5.29
C ILE A 11 1.36 15.56 4.28
N THR A 12 2.54 15.78 3.72
CA THR A 12 3.21 14.85 2.80
C THR A 12 3.48 13.50 3.46
N THR A 13 3.88 13.48 4.74
CA THR A 13 4.10 12.27 5.54
C THR A 13 2.80 11.53 5.77
N ILE A 14 1.74 12.21 6.21
CA ILE A 14 0.41 11.62 6.42
C ILE A 14 -0.08 10.96 5.12
N ARG A 15 0.00 11.69 4.00
CA ARG A 15 -0.42 11.19 2.69
C ARG A 15 0.45 10.01 2.21
N LYS A 16 1.75 9.99 2.53
CA LYS A 16 2.65 8.88 2.18
C LYS A 16 2.24 7.60 2.91
N PHE A 17 1.96 7.69 4.21
CA PHE A 17 1.52 6.54 5.01
C PHE A 17 0.12 6.06 4.59
N ALA A 18 -0.85 6.96 4.42
CA ALA A 18 -2.19 6.60 3.96
C ALA A 18 -2.17 5.86 2.60
N ARG A 19 -1.38 6.34 1.64
CA ARG A 19 -1.20 5.66 0.34
C ARG A 19 -0.44 4.34 0.44
N LYS A 20 0.46 4.19 1.42
CA LYS A 20 1.11 2.89 1.68
C LYS A 20 0.05 1.91 2.20
N SER A 21 -0.71 2.28 3.21
CA SER A 21 -1.79 1.44 3.76
C SER A 21 -2.80 1.04 2.70
N TRP A 22 -3.27 1.98 1.87
CA TRP A 22 -4.24 1.67 0.81
C TRP A 22 -3.73 0.61 -0.19
N ARG A 23 -2.44 0.63 -0.53
CA ARG A 23 -1.84 -0.39 -1.41
C ARG A 23 -1.72 -1.76 -0.77
N TYR A 24 -1.51 -1.81 0.55
CA TYR A 24 -1.55 -3.08 1.28
C TYR A 24 -2.98 -3.62 1.34
N MET A 25 -3.98 -2.76 1.56
CA MET A 25 -5.39 -3.18 1.48
C MET A 25 -5.75 -3.74 0.10
N ASP A 26 -5.37 -3.06 -0.99
CA ASP A 26 -5.56 -3.56 -2.36
C ASP A 26 -4.83 -4.89 -2.62
N ALA A 27 -3.69 -5.15 -1.95
CA ALA A 27 -3.00 -6.43 -2.04
C ALA A 27 -3.76 -7.55 -1.32
N TYR A 28 -4.22 -7.27 -0.09
CA TYR A 28 -4.99 -8.22 0.72
C TYR A 28 -6.35 -8.55 0.08
N ASP A 29 -7.04 -7.56 -0.47
CA ASP A 29 -8.31 -7.76 -1.19
C ASP A 29 -8.15 -8.67 -2.43
N ARG A 30 -6.92 -8.83 -2.93
CA ARG A 30 -6.55 -9.71 -4.05
C ARG A 30 -5.95 -11.05 -3.62
N GLY A 31 -6.05 -11.41 -2.34
CA GLY A 31 -5.54 -12.69 -1.82
C GLY A 31 -4.04 -12.75 -1.57
N LEU A 32 -3.29 -11.64 -1.72
CA LEU A 32 -1.86 -11.64 -1.40
C LEU A 32 -1.65 -11.55 0.12
N GLU A 33 -0.68 -12.31 0.63
CA GLU A 33 -0.39 -12.34 2.07
C GLU A 33 1.09 -12.09 2.37
N GLY A 34 1.38 -11.63 3.59
CA GLY A 34 2.74 -11.48 4.12
C GLY A 34 3.76 -10.96 3.11
N ARG A 35 4.66 -11.85 2.67
CA ARG A 35 5.78 -11.53 1.77
C ARG A 35 5.35 -11.23 0.34
N THR A 36 4.29 -11.86 -0.19
CA THR A 36 3.81 -11.62 -1.56
C THR A 36 3.13 -10.25 -1.63
N ALA A 37 2.37 -9.87 -0.60
CA ALA A 37 1.81 -8.52 -0.48
C ALA A 37 2.92 -7.46 -0.39
N GLU A 38 3.94 -7.67 0.43
CA GLU A 38 5.08 -6.75 0.53
C GLU A 38 5.82 -6.60 -0.81
N TRP A 39 6.10 -7.71 -1.49
CA TRP A 39 6.73 -7.70 -2.80
C TRP A 39 5.88 -6.92 -3.81
N ALA A 40 4.58 -7.16 -3.88
CA ALA A 40 3.68 -6.52 -4.83
C ALA A 40 3.62 -5.01 -4.62
N VAL A 41 3.45 -4.57 -3.36
CA VAL A 41 3.42 -3.14 -3.01
C VAL A 41 4.74 -2.45 -3.36
N ASN A 42 5.88 -3.14 -3.22
CA ASN A 42 7.19 -2.60 -3.56
C ASN A 42 7.45 -2.58 -5.07
N LYS A 43 7.12 -3.66 -5.78
CA LYS A 43 7.30 -3.82 -7.22
C LYS A 43 6.48 -2.80 -8.00
N TYR A 44 5.21 -2.64 -7.63
CA TYR A 44 4.26 -1.77 -8.31
C TYR A 44 4.13 -0.41 -7.65
N LYS A 45 5.08 0.03 -6.79
CA LYS A 45 4.94 1.29 -6.05
C LYS A 45 4.73 2.54 -6.92
N SER A 46 5.23 2.51 -8.16
CA SER A 46 5.09 3.58 -9.17
C SER A 46 3.77 3.49 -9.94
N HIS A 47 3.24 2.29 -10.12
CA HIS A 47 1.93 2.06 -10.71
C HIS A 47 0.91 2.21 -9.59
N ARG A 48 0.03 3.19 -9.66
CA ARG A 48 -0.91 3.49 -8.56
C ARG A 48 -1.93 2.39 -8.29
N ARG A 49 -1.75 1.17 -8.83
CA ARG A 49 -2.61 -0.01 -8.77
C ARG A 49 -1.77 -1.27 -8.92
N LEU A 50 -2.25 -2.37 -8.32
CA LEU A 50 -1.74 -3.71 -8.58
C LEU A 50 -2.38 -4.29 -9.87
N PRO A 51 -1.68 -5.18 -10.60
CA PRO A 51 -2.27 -5.94 -11.69
C PRO A 51 -3.48 -6.76 -11.23
N GLU A 52 -4.51 -6.87 -12.05
CA GLU A 52 -5.75 -7.62 -11.73
C GLU A 52 -5.49 -9.11 -11.47
N ASN A 53 -4.49 -9.69 -12.14
CA ASN A 53 -4.11 -11.09 -12.03
C ASN A 53 -2.84 -11.32 -11.18
N ILE A 54 -2.50 -10.40 -10.27
CA ILE A 54 -1.24 -10.43 -9.52
C ILE A 54 -1.04 -11.72 -8.70
N GLU A 55 -2.11 -12.31 -8.18
CA GLU A 55 -2.10 -13.58 -7.46
C GLU A 55 -1.58 -14.70 -8.38
N ARG A 56 -2.20 -14.87 -9.56
CA ARG A 56 -1.77 -15.88 -10.55
C ARG A 56 -0.33 -15.67 -11.01
N MET A 57 0.12 -14.41 -11.15
CA MET A 57 1.50 -14.10 -11.53
C MET A 57 2.54 -14.47 -10.46
N MET A 58 2.12 -14.77 -9.22
CA MET A 58 3.01 -15.15 -8.12
C MET A 58 3.07 -16.66 -7.90
N ASP A 59 2.07 -17.40 -8.39
CA ASP A 59 2.00 -18.87 -8.31
C ASP A 59 2.78 -19.56 -9.45
N ASP A 60 3.14 -18.80 -10.49
CA ASP A 60 3.98 -19.21 -11.64
C ASP A 60 5.49 -18.99 -11.37
#